data_AF-A0A1I5HF86-F1
#
_entry.id   AF-A0A1I5HF86-F1
#
_cell.length_a   1.000
_cell.length_b   1.000
_cell.length_c   1.000
_cell.angle_alpha   90.00
_cell.angle_beta   90.00
_cell.angle_gamma   90.00
#
_symmetry.space_group_name_H-M   'P 1'
#
loop_
_entity.id
_entity.type
_entity.pdbx_description
1 polymer ?
#
loop_
_entity_poly.entity_id
_entity_poly.type
_entity_poly.pdbx_seq_one_letter_code
_entity_poly.pdbx_strand_id
1 'polypeptide(L)'
;MLDFSKLKAPLPPSFFWTLLFFLCLFGFTAWLLQVNAGAEIAGVLSLAVSVVALIASPSDSRPAVWGALASAFVLVVLGTLGYLIYDNLRSVDVTADVRFEGAQQNSPVLMNSQRTTFTIPVTEPRDHLTISFRITDAPDSEAVQDCGTDTFTSVELALGGNPDAIRLESGEERTLPVRGDPDIRGAVTMNALVDCQMQLQVARAELHN
;
A
#
# COMPACT_ATOMS: atom_id res chain seq x y z
N MET A 1 16.64 58.28 4.71
CA MET A 1 17.39 57.03 4.97
C MET A 1 16.67 56.28 6.07
N LEU A 2 16.11 55.10 5.78
CA LEU A 2 15.46 54.25 6.78
C LEU A 2 16.56 53.54 7.59
N ASP A 3 16.50 53.70 8.91
CA ASP A 3 17.46 53.17 9.88
C ASP A 3 17.11 51.71 10.22
N PHE A 4 17.90 50.77 9.70
CA PHE A 4 17.73 49.32 9.90
C PHE A 4 18.36 48.80 11.20
N SER A 5 18.88 49.68 12.09
CA SER A 5 19.52 49.28 13.35
C SER A 5 18.58 48.59 14.34
N LYS A 6 17.26 48.73 14.19
CA LYS A 6 16.25 48.12 15.07
C LYS A 6 15.82 46.69 14.69
N LEU A 7 16.34 46.11 13.61
CA LEU A 7 16.05 44.72 13.22
C LEU A 7 16.93 43.67 13.92
N LYS A 8 17.73 44.08 14.91
CA LYS A 8 18.75 43.25 15.57
C LYS A 8 18.39 42.85 17.01
N ALA A 9 17.12 42.68 17.32
CA ALA A 9 16.74 42.03 18.58
C ALA A 9 16.85 40.51 18.39
N PRO A 10 17.82 39.81 19.02
CA PRO A 10 17.84 38.35 18.97
C PRO A 10 16.53 37.84 19.56
N LEU A 11 15.82 37.02 18.78
CA LEU A 11 14.59 36.39 19.22
C LEU A 11 14.85 35.64 20.54
N PRO A 12 13.94 35.74 21.52
CA PRO A 12 14.15 35.11 22.81
C PRO A 12 14.32 33.60 22.62
N PRO A 13 15.25 32.95 23.33
CA PRO A 13 15.54 31.51 23.17
C PRO A 13 14.31 30.62 23.37
N SER A 14 13.30 31.09 24.11
CA SER A 14 12.01 30.41 24.26
C SER A 14 11.23 30.30 22.95
N PHE A 15 11.30 31.30 22.06
CA PHE A 15 10.64 31.31 20.75
C PHE A 15 11.16 30.19 19.85
N PHE A 16 12.46 29.93 19.91
CA PHE A 16 13.10 28.87 19.15
C PHE A 16 12.57 27.48 19.56
N TRP A 17 12.52 27.20 20.87
CA TRP A 17 12.01 25.93 21.38
C TRP A 17 10.51 25.74 21.13
N THR A 18 9.72 26.83 21.17
CA THR A 18 8.30 26.75 20.81
C THR A 18 8.12 26.47 19.32
N LEU A 19 8.89 27.13 18.45
CA LEU A 19 8.82 26.89 17.00
C LEU A 19 9.22 25.45 16.64
N LEU A 20 10.31 24.94 17.23
CA LEU A 20 10.74 23.55 17.07
C LEU A 20 9.65 22.57 17.53
N PHE A 21 9.05 22.82 18.70
CA PHE A 21 7.97 21.99 19.23
C PHE A 21 6.77 21.95 18.28
N PHE A 22 6.29 23.10 17.80
CA PHE A 22 5.15 23.17 16.88
C PHE A 22 5.45 22.54 15.53
N LEU A 23 6.68 22.61 15.03
CA LEU A 23 7.07 21.99 13.76
C LEU A 23 7.23 20.48 13.86
N CYS A 24 7.79 19.97 14.96
CA CYS A 24 7.79 18.53 15.25
C CYS A 24 6.37 18.01 15.42
N LEU A 25 5.50 18.74 16.13
CA LEU A 25 4.09 18.40 16.29
C LEU A 25 3.37 18.38 14.94
N PHE A 26 3.65 19.34 14.06
CA PHE A 26 3.06 19.42 12.72
C PHE A 26 3.54 18.28 11.81
N GLY A 27 4.85 17.99 11.80
CA GLY A 27 5.41 16.87 11.04
C GLY A 27 4.85 15.52 11.53
N PHE A 28 4.75 15.35 12.86
CA PHE A 28 4.19 14.14 13.46
C PHE A 28 2.69 13.98 13.18
N THR A 29 1.91 15.07 13.21
CA THR A 29 0.48 15.04 12.88
C THR A 29 0.23 14.82 11.39
N ALA A 30 1.04 15.42 10.51
CA ALA A 30 0.97 15.15 9.06
C ALA A 30 1.31 13.70 8.71
N TRP A 31 2.25 13.08 9.45
CA TRP A 31 2.55 11.65 9.36
C TRP A 31 1.39 10.78 9.88
N LEU A 32 0.83 11.09 11.04
CA LEU A 32 -0.33 10.39 11.62
C LEU A 32 -1.56 10.42 10.71
N LEU A 33 -1.73 11.49 9.94
CA LEU A 33 -2.87 11.69 9.04
C LEU A 33 -2.64 11.16 7.62
N GLN A 34 -1.56 10.38 7.38
CA GLN A 34 -1.25 9.76 6.08
C GLN A 34 -1.27 10.76 4.91
N VAL A 35 -0.80 11.99 5.14
CA VAL A 35 -0.54 12.90 4.03
C VAL A 35 0.62 12.27 3.25
N ASN A 36 0.42 11.96 1.95
CA ASN A 36 1.37 11.22 1.08
C ASN A 36 2.81 11.76 1.03
N ALA A 37 3.12 12.88 1.69
CA ALA A 37 4.45 13.48 1.80
C ALA A 37 4.89 13.73 3.26
N GLY A 38 4.19 13.19 4.27
CA GLY A 38 4.35 13.57 5.68
C GLY A 38 5.74 13.31 6.26
N ALA A 39 6.33 12.15 5.95
CA ALA A 39 7.67 11.79 6.41
C ALA A 39 8.78 12.66 5.79
N GLU A 40 8.68 12.94 4.48
CA GLU A 40 9.62 13.80 3.76
C GLU A 40 9.51 15.25 4.23
N ILE A 41 8.28 15.76 4.41
CA ILE A 41 8.02 17.11 4.93
C ILE A 41 8.56 17.26 6.36
N ALA A 42 8.35 16.26 7.22
CA ALA A 42 8.89 16.28 8.59
C ALA A 42 10.43 16.29 8.59
N GLY A 43 11.06 15.52 7.70
CA GLY A 43 12.52 15.52 7.52
C GLY A 43 13.07 16.88 7.06
N VAL A 44 12.46 17.47 6.02
CA VAL A 44 12.88 18.78 5.47
C VAL A 44 12.66 19.90 6.48
N LEU A 45 11.53 19.90 7.20
CA LEU A 45 11.25 20.90 8.24
C LEU A 45 12.20 20.76 9.43
N SER A 46 12.50 19.54 9.86
CA SER A 46 13.50 19.29 10.91
C SER A 46 14.88 19.84 10.52
N LEU A 47 15.29 19.62 9.26
CA LEU A 47 16.56 20.14 8.74
C LEU A 47 16.56 21.68 8.67
N ALA A 48 15.47 22.30 8.19
CA ALA A 48 15.34 23.75 8.13
C ALA A 48 15.42 24.39 9.53
N VAL A 49 14.74 23.80 10.52
CA VAL A 49 14.78 24.32 11.91
C VAL A 49 16.16 24.11 12.52
N SER A 50 16.80 22.97 12.25
CA SER A 50 18.15 22.69 12.72
C SER A 50 19.16 23.73 12.22
N VAL A 51 19.03 24.15 10.95
CA VAL A 51 19.87 25.21 10.36
C VAL A 51 19.57 26.58 10.99
N VAL A 52 18.30 26.92 11.20
CA VAL A 52 17.89 28.19 11.84
C VAL A 52 18.38 28.25 13.31
N ALA A 53 18.31 27.13 14.04
CA ALA A 53 18.87 26.98 15.39
C ALA A 53 20.36 27.32 15.43
N LEU A 54 21.08 26.85 14.42
CA LEU A 54 22.52 26.98 14.32
C LEU A 54 22.93 28.44 14.11
N ILE A 55 22.21 29.15 13.25
CA ILE A 55 22.44 30.57 12.94
C ILE A 55 22.10 31.45 14.15
N ALA A 56 21.09 31.08 14.94
CA ALA A 56 20.63 31.87 16.08
C ALA A 56 21.38 31.60 17.40
N SER A 57 22.20 30.53 17.49
CA SER A 57 22.83 30.14 18.76
C SER A 57 24.15 30.87 19.08
N PRO A 58 24.32 31.39 20.31
CA PRO A 58 25.59 31.99 20.77
C PRO A 58 26.71 30.94 20.84
N SER A 59 27.97 31.39 20.72
CA SER A 59 29.15 30.51 20.52
C SER A 59 29.30 29.39 21.56
N ASP A 60 28.94 29.66 22.80
CA ASP A 60 29.27 28.81 23.95
C ASP A 60 28.25 27.67 24.15
N SER A 61 27.04 27.78 23.58
CA SER A 61 26.01 26.74 23.63
C SER A 61 26.03 25.80 22.42
N ARG A 62 26.87 26.10 21.41
CA ARG A 62 26.96 25.33 20.16
C ARG A 62 27.15 23.83 20.37
N PRO A 63 28.02 23.32 21.27
CA PRO A 63 28.23 21.87 21.42
C PRO A 63 26.98 21.14 21.93
N ALA A 64 26.25 21.73 22.87
CA ALA A 64 25.02 21.16 23.41
C ALA A 64 23.87 21.21 22.40
N VAL A 65 23.78 22.32 21.64
CA VAL A 65 22.83 22.45 20.52
C VAL A 65 23.14 21.44 19.42
N TRP A 66 24.42 21.22 19.08
CA TRP A 66 24.85 20.17 18.16
C TRP A 66 24.45 18.77 18.64
N GLY A 67 24.66 18.45 19.92
CA GLY A 67 24.27 17.15 20.48
C GLY A 67 22.77 16.90 20.43
N ALA A 68 21.95 17.92 20.75
CA ALA A 68 20.49 17.82 20.69
C ALA A 68 19.95 17.74 19.26
N LEU A 69 20.54 18.48 18.31
CA LEU A 69 20.15 18.41 16.90
C LEU A 69 20.55 17.09 16.26
N ALA A 70 21.77 16.61 16.55
CA ALA A 70 22.24 15.33 16.04
C ALA A 70 21.37 14.18 16.56
N SER A 71 20.98 14.18 17.84
CA SER A 71 20.11 13.13 18.39
C SER A 71 18.69 13.19 17.82
N ALA A 72 18.11 14.38 17.68
CA ALA A 72 16.80 14.56 17.05
C ALA A 72 16.82 14.09 15.58
N PHE A 73 17.86 14.44 14.82
CA PHE A 73 18.04 13.98 13.45
C PHE A 73 18.15 12.46 13.36
N VAL A 74 18.97 11.84 14.22
CA VAL A 74 19.11 10.38 14.28
C VAL A 74 17.77 9.70 14.57
N LEU A 75 16.96 10.23 15.50
CA LEU A 75 15.65 9.67 15.79
C LEU A 75 14.68 9.78 14.60
N VAL A 76 14.69 10.91 13.88
CA VAL A 76 13.86 11.08 12.67
C VAL A 76 14.33 10.13 11.56
N VAL A 77 15.64 10.01 11.34
CA VAL A 77 16.20 9.07 10.34
C VAL A 77 15.87 7.62 10.69
N LEU A 78 16.03 7.21 11.95
CA LEU A 78 15.68 5.85 12.38
C LEU A 78 14.18 5.58 12.31
N GLY A 79 13.34 6.56 12.67
CA GLY A 79 11.89 6.45 12.56
C GLY A 79 11.41 6.33 11.12
N THR A 80 11.96 7.16 10.23
CA THR A 80 11.65 7.10 8.79
C THR A 80 12.13 5.80 8.15
N LEU A 81 13.36 5.35 8.47
CA LEU A 81 13.87 4.07 8.00
C LEU A 81 13.01 2.89 8.51
N GLY A 82 12.65 2.91 9.80
CA GLY A 82 11.79 1.89 10.40
C GLY A 82 10.40 1.84 9.75
N TYR A 83 9.82 3.00 9.43
CA TYR A 83 8.55 3.08 8.70
C TYR A 83 8.68 2.55 7.27
N LEU A 84 9.74 2.92 6.53
CA LEU A 84 9.96 2.40 5.18
C LEU A 84 10.11 0.88 5.16
N ILE A 85 10.83 0.31 6.14
CA ILE A 85 10.96 -1.15 6.28
C ILE A 85 9.60 -1.77 6.61
N TYR A 86 8.85 -1.18 7.54
CA TYR A 86 7.53 -1.68 7.92
C TYR A 86 6.55 -1.65 6.75
N ASP A 87 6.47 -0.54 6.01
CA ASP A 87 5.58 -0.40 4.86
C ASP A 87 5.95 -1.37 3.74
N ASN A 88 7.26 -1.62 3.52
CA ASN A 88 7.72 -2.59 2.53
C ASN A 88 7.41 -4.05 2.90
N LEU A 89 7.27 -4.37 4.18
CA LEU A 89 6.98 -5.73 4.66
C LEU A 89 5.49 -5.99 4.91
N ARG A 90 4.67 -4.94 4.96
CA ARG A 90 3.24 -5.07 5.21
C ARG A 90 2.52 -5.50 3.94
N SER A 91 1.71 -6.55 4.05
CA SER A 91 0.73 -6.88 3.01
C SER A 91 -0.62 -6.20 3.29
N VAL A 92 -1.38 -5.94 2.23
CA VAL A 92 -2.73 -5.39 2.28
C VAL A 92 -3.67 -6.44 1.70
N ASP A 93 -4.56 -6.97 2.54
CA ASP A 93 -5.60 -7.90 2.09
C ASP A 93 -6.68 -7.14 1.34
N VAL A 94 -6.91 -7.53 0.09
CA VAL A 94 -7.90 -6.98 -0.84
C VAL A 94 -8.90 -8.05 -1.31
N THR A 95 -8.96 -9.19 -0.62
CA THR A 95 -9.83 -10.33 -0.99
C THR A 95 -11.30 -9.91 -1.08
N ALA A 96 -11.76 -9.09 -0.13
CA ALA A 96 -13.15 -8.61 -0.08
C ALA A 96 -13.47 -7.57 -1.19
N ASP A 97 -12.45 -6.92 -1.73
CA ASP A 97 -12.60 -5.84 -2.71
C ASP A 97 -12.65 -6.36 -4.15
N VAL A 98 -12.35 -7.65 -4.39
CA VAL A 98 -12.44 -8.25 -5.72
C VAL A 98 -13.89 -8.29 -6.19
N ARG A 99 -14.17 -7.63 -7.32
CA ARG A 99 -15.50 -7.57 -7.93
C ARG A 99 -15.48 -8.22 -9.30
N PHE A 100 -16.30 -9.24 -9.48
CA PHE A 100 -16.53 -9.85 -10.79
C PHE A 100 -17.63 -9.12 -11.55
N GLU A 101 -17.41 -8.88 -12.83
CA GLU A 101 -18.41 -8.26 -13.68
C GLU A 101 -19.61 -9.20 -13.90
N GLY A 102 -20.81 -8.70 -13.60
CA GLY A 102 -22.06 -9.45 -13.79
C GLY A 102 -22.38 -10.51 -12.73
N ALA A 103 -21.53 -10.69 -11.70
CA ALA A 103 -21.82 -11.61 -10.60
C ALA A 103 -22.64 -10.93 -9.49
N GLN A 104 -23.73 -11.54 -9.03
CA GLN A 104 -24.57 -10.97 -7.96
C GLN A 104 -23.93 -11.05 -6.56
N GLN A 105 -22.94 -11.93 -6.34
CA GLN A 105 -22.35 -12.17 -5.02
C GLN A 105 -20.80 -12.29 -5.04
N ASN A 106 -20.11 -11.68 -6.01
CA ASN A 106 -18.65 -11.83 -6.21
C ASN A 106 -18.15 -13.28 -6.35
N SER A 107 -19.05 -14.22 -6.60
CA SER A 107 -18.76 -15.63 -6.84
C SER A 107 -19.42 -16.05 -8.16
N PRO A 108 -18.80 -15.75 -9.32
CA PRO A 108 -19.39 -16.08 -10.60
C PRO A 108 -19.50 -17.59 -10.77
N VAL A 109 -20.61 -18.02 -11.37
CA VAL A 109 -20.80 -19.39 -11.84
C VAL A 109 -20.32 -19.46 -13.29
N LEU A 110 -19.36 -20.35 -13.55
CA LEU A 110 -18.69 -20.50 -14.84
C LEU A 110 -18.78 -21.94 -15.30
N MET A 111 -18.99 -22.12 -16.61
CA MET A 111 -18.84 -23.39 -17.30
C MET A 111 -17.47 -23.51 -17.96
N ASN A 112 -17.14 -24.70 -18.46
CA ASN A 112 -15.89 -24.92 -19.18
C ASN A 112 -15.69 -23.89 -20.32
N SER A 113 -14.47 -23.36 -20.43
CA SER A 113 -14.07 -22.31 -21.38
C SER A 113 -14.79 -20.97 -21.23
N GLN A 114 -15.63 -20.80 -20.21
CA GLN A 114 -16.28 -19.53 -19.93
C GLN A 114 -15.30 -18.57 -19.26
N ARG A 115 -15.34 -17.31 -19.71
CA ARG A 115 -14.50 -16.23 -19.22
C ARG A 115 -15.32 -15.23 -18.41
N THR A 116 -14.75 -14.78 -17.30
CA THR A 116 -15.23 -13.64 -16.51
C THR A 116 -14.10 -12.65 -16.29
N THR A 117 -14.47 -11.41 -16.04
CA THR A 117 -13.56 -10.30 -15.74
C THR A 117 -13.77 -9.89 -14.29
N PHE A 118 -12.68 -9.48 -13.64
CA PHE A 118 -12.73 -8.93 -12.31
C PHE A 118 -11.94 -7.63 -12.24
N THR A 119 -12.32 -6.79 -11.29
CA THR A 119 -11.63 -5.56 -10.94
C THR A 119 -11.38 -5.53 -9.44
N ILE A 120 -10.19 -5.11 -9.04
CA ILE A 120 -9.80 -4.88 -7.65
C ILE A 120 -9.50 -3.37 -7.52
N PRO A 121 -10.36 -2.59 -6.86
CA PRO A 121 -10.07 -1.20 -6.57
C PRO A 121 -8.97 -1.14 -5.51
N VAL A 122 -7.89 -0.41 -5.80
CA VAL A 122 -6.71 -0.35 -4.93
C VAL A 122 -6.65 1.00 -4.22
N THR A 123 -6.84 0.96 -2.90
CA THR A 123 -6.72 2.14 -2.02
C THR A 123 -5.28 2.44 -1.64
N GLU A 124 -4.48 1.39 -1.41
CA GLU A 124 -3.05 1.46 -1.12
C GLU A 124 -2.27 0.75 -2.26
N PRO A 125 -1.73 1.48 -3.26
CA PRO A 125 -1.04 0.87 -4.40
C PRO A 125 0.24 0.16 -3.98
N ARG A 126 0.46 -1.04 -4.55
CA ARG A 126 1.63 -1.89 -4.32
C ARG A 126 2.12 -2.50 -5.65
N ASP A 127 3.33 -3.04 -5.66
CA ASP A 127 3.97 -3.52 -6.89
C ASP A 127 3.57 -4.95 -7.28
N HIS A 128 3.17 -5.76 -6.31
CA HIS A 128 2.85 -7.17 -6.47
C HIS A 128 1.47 -7.53 -5.90
N LEU A 129 0.77 -8.44 -6.58
CA LEU A 129 -0.49 -9.06 -6.17
C LEU A 129 -0.28 -10.57 -6.02
N THR A 130 -0.48 -11.09 -4.82
CA THR A 130 -0.64 -12.54 -4.59
C THR A 130 -2.12 -12.87 -4.63
N ILE A 131 -2.56 -13.75 -5.53
CA ILE A 131 -3.96 -14.15 -5.69
C ILE A 131 -4.10 -15.68 -5.74
N SER A 132 -5.19 -16.19 -5.19
CA SER A 132 -5.62 -17.58 -5.33
C SER A 132 -7.13 -17.68 -5.50
N PHE A 133 -7.54 -18.73 -6.20
CA PHE A 133 -8.93 -19.02 -6.46
C PHE A 133 -9.32 -20.35 -5.86
N ARG A 134 -10.52 -20.42 -5.28
CA ARG A 134 -11.17 -21.66 -4.90
C ARG A 134 -12.27 -21.95 -5.91
N ILE A 135 -12.26 -23.16 -6.42
CA ILE A 135 -13.27 -23.67 -7.35
C ILE A 135 -14.11 -24.71 -6.60
N THR A 136 -15.42 -24.52 -6.59
CA THR A 136 -16.40 -25.43 -5.98
C THR A 136 -17.57 -25.66 -6.93
N ASP A 137 -18.42 -26.64 -6.64
CA ASP A 137 -19.65 -26.85 -7.40
C ASP A 137 -20.64 -25.70 -7.17
N ALA A 138 -21.45 -25.37 -8.20
CA ALA A 138 -22.46 -24.33 -8.07
C ALA A 138 -23.65 -24.79 -7.19
N PRO A 139 -24.08 -23.98 -6.20
CA PRO A 139 -25.06 -24.40 -5.19
C PRO A 139 -26.49 -24.64 -5.72
N ASP A 140 -26.88 -24.00 -6.84
CA ASP A 140 -28.24 -24.03 -7.39
C ASP A 140 -28.39 -24.95 -8.62
N SER A 141 -27.43 -25.85 -8.87
CA SER A 141 -27.59 -26.83 -9.94
C SER A 141 -28.72 -27.82 -9.58
N GLU A 142 -29.84 -27.75 -10.30
CA GLU A 142 -31.01 -28.66 -10.10
C GLU A 142 -30.65 -30.15 -10.28
N ALA A 143 -29.51 -30.43 -10.93
CA ALA A 143 -28.85 -31.72 -10.87
C ALA A 143 -27.74 -31.61 -9.83
N VAL A 144 -27.72 -32.51 -8.84
CA VAL A 144 -26.52 -32.79 -8.03
C VAL A 144 -25.43 -33.24 -9.00
N GLN A 145 -24.74 -32.28 -9.58
CA GLN A 145 -23.65 -32.47 -10.50
C GLN A 145 -22.42 -32.57 -9.62
N ASP A 146 -22.05 -33.82 -9.30
CA ASP A 146 -20.75 -34.11 -8.69
C ASP A 146 -19.69 -33.87 -9.76
N CYS A 147 -19.35 -32.61 -9.94
CA CYS A 147 -18.31 -32.17 -10.85
C CYS A 147 -16.92 -32.40 -10.28
N GLY A 148 -16.86 -33.15 -9.16
CA GLY A 148 -15.72 -33.70 -8.46
C GLY A 148 -14.44 -33.01 -8.89
N THR A 149 -14.05 -31.96 -8.16
CA THR A 149 -12.93 -31.07 -8.47
C THR A 149 -11.71 -31.86 -8.91
N ASP A 150 -11.65 -32.18 -10.20
CA ASP A 150 -10.67 -33.09 -10.74
C ASP A 150 -9.34 -32.35 -10.75
N THR A 151 -8.24 -33.08 -10.69
CA THR A 151 -6.88 -32.52 -10.73
C THR A 151 -6.61 -31.67 -11.99
N PHE A 152 -7.45 -31.79 -13.01
CA PHE A 152 -7.37 -31.00 -14.24
C PHE A 152 -8.16 -29.69 -14.20
N THR A 153 -8.99 -29.48 -13.18
CA THR A 153 -9.80 -28.25 -13.04
C THR A 153 -8.89 -27.10 -12.62
N SER A 154 -8.87 -26.05 -13.43
CA SER A 154 -7.98 -24.92 -13.23
C SER A 154 -8.59 -23.65 -13.78
N VAL A 155 -7.97 -22.53 -13.47
CA VAL A 155 -8.31 -21.25 -14.05
C VAL A 155 -7.12 -20.66 -14.77
N GLU A 156 -7.36 -20.09 -15.94
CA GLU A 156 -6.39 -19.25 -16.62
C GLU A 156 -6.62 -17.80 -16.22
N LEU A 157 -5.65 -17.24 -15.49
CA LEU A 157 -5.62 -15.86 -15.06
C LEU A 157 -4.80 -15.01 -16.04
N ALA A 158 -5.42 -13.98 -16.59
CA ALA A 158 -4.75 -12.92 -17.35
C ALA A 158 -4.96 -11.58 -16.66
N LEU A 159 -3.89 -10.93 -16.19
CA LEU A 159 -3.95 -9.58 -15.62
C LEU A 159 -3.78 -8.51 -16.71
N GLY A 160 -4.46 -7.38 -16.54
CA GLY A 160 -4.32 -6.21 -17.39
C GLY A 160 -2.86 -5.76 -17.44
N GLY A 161 -2.30 -5.68 -18.65
CA GLY A 161 -0.90 -5.31 -18.86
C GLY A 161 0.10 -6.48 -18.85
N ASN A 162 -0.33 -7.70 -18.54
CA ASN A 162 0.48 -8.91 -18.72
C ASN A 162 -0.08 -9.75 -19.89
N PRO A 163 0.70 -10.00 -20.96
CA PRO A 163 0.24 -10.77 -22.11
C PRO A 163 0.05 -12.26 -21.82
N ASP A 164 0.67 -12.79 -20.76
CA ASP A 164 0.71 -14.22 -20.49
C ASP A 164 -0.42 -14.63 -19.54
N ALA A 165 -1.30 -15.51 -20.02
CA ALA A 165 -2.28 -16.18 -19.17
C ALA A 165 -1.59 -17.28 -18.36
N ILE A 166 -1.82 -17.29 -17.06
CA ILE A 166 -1.20 -18.22 -16.12
C ILE A 166 -2.27 -19.19 -15.64
N ARG A 167 -1.99 -20.48 -15.79
CA ARG A 167 -2.85 -21.54 -15.25
C ARG A 167 -2.63 -21.66 -13.74
N LEU A 168 -3.72 -21.66 -12.99
CA LEU A 168 -3.77 -21.82 -11.55
C LEU A 168 -4.69 -22.98 -11.20
N GLU A 169 -4.22 -23.91 -10.38
CA GLU A 169 -5.08 -24.93 -9.78
C GLU A 169 -5.93 -24.34 -8.64
N SER A 170 -7.01 -25.02 -8.26
CA SER A 170 -7.85 -24.61 -7.13
C SER A 170 -7.02 -24.57 -5.83
N GLY A 171 -6.94 -23.40 -5.20
CA GLY A 171 -6.14 -23.15 -4.00
C GLY A 171 -4.67 -22.81 -4.26
N GLU A 172 -4.20 -22.83 -5.52
CA GLU A 172 -2.83 -22.40 -5.84
C GLU A 172 -2.70 -20.87 -5.69
N GLU A 173 -1.66 -20.44 -4.98
CA GLU A 173 -1.30 -19.03 -4.83
C GLU A 173 -0.25 -18.64 -5.88
N ARG A 174 -0.46 -17.52 -6.56
CA ARG A 174 0.56 -16.90 -7.41
C ARG A 174 0.71 -15.42 -7.17
N THR A 175 1.97 -15.00 -7.18
CA THR A 175 2.38 -13.60 -7.09
C THR A 175 2.68 -13.05 -8.48
N LEU A 176 2.05 -11.93 -8.81
CA LEU A 176 2.09 -11.31 -10.12
C LEU A 176 2.41 -9.82 -10.01
N PRO A 177 3.19 -9.24 -10.94
CA PRO A 177 3.47 -7.82 -10.93
C PRO A 177 2.25 -7.02 -11.40
N VAL A 178 1.89 -5.97 -10.67
CA VAL A 178 0.77 -5.06 -10.97
C VAL A 178 1.19 -3.57 -11.04
N ARG A 179 2.45 -3.25 -10.70
CA ARG A 179 3.10 -1.94 -10.93
C ARG A 179 2.31 -0.73 -10.37
N GLY A 180 1.63 -0.89 -9.24
CA GLY A 180 0.91 0.20 -8.57
C GLY A 180 -0.30 0.75 -9.34
N ASP A 181 -0.92 -0.04 -10.22
CA ASP A 181 -2.16 0.36 -10.90
C ASP A 181 -3.28 0.62 -9.87
N PRO A 182 -3.97 1.79 -9.89
CA PRO A 182 -5.07 2.09 -8.98
C PRO A 182 -6.27 1.15 -9.13
N ASP A 183 -6.45 0.51 -10.29
CA ASP A 183 -7.51 -0.45 -10.54
C ASP A 183 -6.94 -1.70 -11.23
N ILE A 184 -6.70 -2.76 -10.45
CA ILE A 184 -6.17 -4.00 -11.03
C ILE A 184 -7.31 -4.73 -11.72
N ARG A 185 -7.22 -4.84 -13.05
CA ARG A 185 -8.17 -5.59 -13.87
C ARG A 185 -7.58 -6.92 -14.26
N GLY A 186 -8.41 -7.96 -14.24
CA GLY A 186 -8.02 -9.27 -14.72
C GLY A 186 -9.18 -9.99 -15.37
N ALA A 187 -8.84 -11.08 -16.04
CA ALA A 187 -9.82 -12.03 -16.52
C ALA A 187 -9.44 -13.43 -16.11
N VAL A 188 -10.46 -14.21 -15.79
CA VAL A 188 -10.34 -15.61 -15.41
C VAL A 188 -11.13 -16.44 -16.40
N THR A 189 -10.49 -17.44 -16.99
CA THR A 189 -11.15 -18.43 -17.85
C THR A 189 -11.18 -19.76 -17.13
N MET A 190 -12.36 -20.37 -17.02
CA MET A 190 -12.53 -21.67 -16.39
C MET A 190 -12.09 -22.79 -17.34
N ASN A 191 -11.21 -23.67 -16.88
CA ASN A 191 -10.81 -24.87 -17.59
C ASN A 191 -11.26 -26.08 -16.79
N ALA A 192 -12.36 -26.69 -17.22
CA ALA A 192 -12.92 -27.90 -16.62
C ALA A 192 -12.99 -29.02 -17.66
N LEU A 193 -12.99 -30.28 -17.20
CA LEU A 193 -13.03 -31.43 -18.11
C LEU A 193 -14.44 -31.69 -18.69
N VAL A 194 -15.46 -31.14 -18.05
CA VAL A 194 -16.89 -31.36 -18.32
C VAL A 194 -17.65 -30.03 -18.33
N ASP A 195 -18.81 -29.99 -19.01
CA ASP A 195 -19.74 -28.83 -19.05
C ASP A 195 -20.49 -28.65 -17.72
N CYS A 196 -19.73 -28.60 -16.64
CA CYS A 196 -20.19 -28.42 -15.28
C CYS A 196 -20.30 -26.95 -14.91
N GLN A 197 -21.30 -26.62 -14.11
CA GLN A 197 -21.41 -25.31 -13.50
C GLN A 197 -20.55 -25.26 -12.23
N MET A 198 -19.43 -24.56 -12.31
CA MET A 198 -18.50 -24.37 -11.20
C MET A 198 -18.65 -22.96 -10.65
N GLN A 199 -18.67 -22.82 -9.33
CA GLN A 199 -18.54 -21.53 -8.67
C GLN A 199 -17.06 -21.21 -8.47
N LEU A 200 -16.66 -20.04 -8.93
CA LEU A 200 -15.33 -19.48 -8.69
C LEU A 200 -15.42 -18.50 -7.51
N GLN A 201 -14.54 -18.65 -6.53
CA GLN A 201 -14.38 -17.73 -5.42
C GLN A 201 -12.92 -17.28 -5.33
N VAL A 202 -12.68 -16.02 -5.03
CA VAL A 202 -11.33 -15.58 -4.65
C VAL A 202 -11.08 -16.06 -3.23
N ALA A 203 -10.11 -16.96 -3.06
CA ALA A 203 -9.75 -17.49 -1.75
C ALA A 203 -8.85 -16.52 -0.98
N ARG A 204 -7.96 -15.85 -1.70
CA ARG A 204 -7.02 -14.87 -1.15
C ARG A 204 -6.60 -13.89 -2.25
N ALA A 205 -6.52 -12.61 -1.91
CA ALA A 205 -5.88 -11.58 -2.72
C ALA A 205 -5.15 -10.59 -1.79
N GLU A 206 -3.84 -10.49 -1.93
CA GLU A 206 -2.99 -9.64 -1.09
C GLU A 206 -2.03 -8.82 -1.94
N LEU A 207 -1.94 -7.53 -1.64
CA LEU A 207 -1.01 -6.60 -2.24
C LEU A 207 0.22 -6.41 -1.36
N HIS A 208 1.40 -6.40 -1.97
CA HIS A 208 2.68 -6.20 -1.29
C HIS A 208 3.73 -5.63 -2.25
N ASN A 209 4.85 -5.16 -1.69
CA ASN A 209 5.96 -4.57 -2.44
C ASN A 209 7.08 -5.59 -2.69
#